data_AF-A0A9P4GTP8-F1
#
_entry.id   AF-A0A9P4GTP8-F1
#
_cell.length_a   1.000
_cell.length_b   1.000
_cell.length_c   1.000
_cell.angle_alpha   90.00
_cell.angle_beta   90.00
_cell.angle_gamma   90.00
#
_symmetry.space_group_name_H-M   'P 1'
#
loop_
_entity.id
_entity.type
_entity.pdbx_description
1 polymer ?
#
loop_
_entity_poly.entity_id
_entity_poly.type
_entity_poly.pdbx_seq_one_letter_code
_entity_poly.pdbx_strand_id
1 'polypeptide(L)'
;MKRTNCRNQENNYRTKRVLKKFNFSRTTLMRRCKGVQQSIEQREINKQKLHPQQESSLTEYINELTKRGIPPTREMTRRFGEEIAHEHIGDGWVTRFISRNDHHLISRWTKGIDAVCHHADSEAKYDLYFDLIHEK
;
A
#
# COMPACT_ATOMS: atom_id res chain seq x y z
N MET A 1 -14.81 -16.56 -9.65
CA MET A 1 -16.29 -16.56 -9.58
C MET A 1 -16.87 -16.30 -10.97
N LYS A 2 -17.69 -17.21 -11.52
CA LYS A 2 -18.29 -17.07 -12.86
C LYS A 2 -19.37 -15.96 -12.84
N ARG A 3 -19.23 -14.94 -13.69
CA ARG A 3 -20.21 -13.85 -13.87
C ARG A 3 -21.43 -14.40 -14.63
N THR A 4 -22.58 -14.50 -13.98
CA THR A 4 -23.83 -14.92 -14.64
C THR A 4 -24.44 -13.76 -15.42
N ASN A 5 -24.65 -13.94 -16.72
CA ASN A 5 -25.22 -12.94 -17.62
C ASN A 5 -26.74 -12.82 -17.39
N CYS A 6 -27.20 -11.76 -16.74
CA CYS A 6 -28.59 -11.62 -16.26
C CYS A 6 -29.63 -11.29 -17.37
N ARG A 7 -29.31 -11.48 -18.68
CA ARG A 7 -30.20 -11.18 -19.82
C ARG A 7 -31.14 -12.32 -20.27
N ASN A 8 -30.90 -13.58 -19.88
CA ASN A 8 -31.81 -14.69 -20.25
C ASN A 8 -32.97 -14.85 -19.26
N GLN A 9 -34.16 -15.25 -19.76
CA GLN A 9 -35.35 -15.52 -18.93
C GLN A 9 -35.08 -16.56 -17.82
N GLU A 10 -34.23 -17.55 -18.09
CA GLU A 10 -33.76 -18.50 -17.07
C GLU A 10 -32.92 -17.86 -15.95
N ASN A 11 -32.17 -16.79 -16.24
CA ASN A 11 -31.41 -16.08 -15.21
C ASN A 11 -32.32 -15.20 -14.33
N ASN A 12 -33.54 -14.89 -14.76
CA ASN A 12 -34.52 -14.12 -13.97
C ASN A 12 -35.13 -14.95 -12.81
N TYR A 13 -35.41 -16.25 -13.02
CA TYR A 13 -35.91 -17.11 -11.92
C TYR A 13 -34.82 -17.37 -10.87
N ARG A 14 -33.57 -17.58 -11.31
CA ARG A 14 -32.42 -17.77 -10.40
C ARG A 14 -32.16 -16.53 -9.56
N THR A 15 -32.22 -15.34 -10.16
CA THR A 15 -32.02 -14.07 -9.45
C THR A 15 -33.14 -13.79 -8.45
N LYS A 16 -34.42 -14.07 -8.75
CA LYS A 16 -35.53 -13.95 -7.77
C LYS A 16 -35.35 -14.86 -6.55
N ARG A 17 -34.91 -16.12 -6.75
CA ARG A 17 -34.61 -17.04 -5.64
C ARG A 17 -33.45 -16.55 -4.77
N VAL A 18 -32.40 -16.01 -5.37
CA VAL A 18 -31.25 -15.43 -4.65
C VAL A 18 -31.68 -14.18 -3.85
N LEU A 19 -32.52 -13.32 -4.42
CA LEU A 19 -33.05 -12.13 -3.73
C LEU A 19 -33.87 -12.52 -2.49
N LYS A 20 -34.77 -13.51 -2.60
CA LYS A 20 -35.53 -14.02 -1.45
C LYS A 20 -34.65 -14.66 -0.38
N LYS A 21 -33.61 -15.41 -0.79
CA LYS A 21 -32.73 -16.14 0.13
C LYS A 21 -31.83 -15.20 0.95
N PHE A 22 -31.31 -14.14 0.33
CA PHE A 22 -30.32 -13.25 0.96
C PHE A 22 -30.87 -11.85 1.25
N ASN A 23 -32.17 -11.63 1.05
CA ASN A 23 -32.89 -10.36 1.27
C ASN A 23 -32.22 -9.13 0.63
N PHE A 24 -31.56 -9.31 -0.52
CA PHE A 24 -30.94 -8.21 -1.25
C PHE A 24 -31.99 -7.38 -2.01
N SER A 25 -31.75 -6.07 -2.14
CA SER A 25 -32.53 -5.24 -3.06
C SER A 25 -32.29 -5.64 -4.51
N ARG A 26 -33.38 -5.75 -5.28
CA ARG A 26 -33.35 -6.08 -6.72
C ARG A 26 -32.50 -5.11 -7.52
N THR A 27 -32.51 -3.82 -7.15
CA THR A 27 -31.75 -2.78 -7.85
C THR A 27 -30.24 -2.97 -7.67
N THR A 28 -29.79 -3.33 -6.46
CA THR A 28 -28.39 -3.62 -6.14
C THR A 28 -27.86 -4.81 -6.94
N LEU A 29 -28.62 -5.91 -6.99
CA LEU A 29 -28.24 -7.10 -7.76
C LEU A 29 -28.15 -6.78 -9.26
N MET A 30 -29.12 -6.03 -9.80
CA MET A 30 -29.13 -5.65 -11.21
C MET A 30 -27.96 -4.72 -11.58
N ARG A 31 -27.57 -3.78 -10.71
CA ARG A 31 -26.38 -2.93 -10.93
C ARG A 31 -25.11 -3.78 -11.01
N ARG A 32 -24.97 -4.77 -10.13
CA ARG A 32 -23.82 -5.71 -10.15
C ARG A 32 -23.82 -6.61 -11.38
N CYS A 33 -24.98 -7.15 -11.79
CA CYS A 33 -25.15 -7.92 -13.02
C CYS A 33 -24.76 -7.13 -14.27
N LYS A 34 -25.11 -5.83 -14.32
CA LYS A 34 -24.82 -4.95 -15.45
C LYS A 34 -23.39 -4.41 -15.45
N GLY A 35 -22.56 -4.79 -14.46
CA GLY A 35 -21.19 -4.28 -14.32
C GLY A 35 -21.11 -2.79 -13.95
N VAL A 36 -22.22 -2.19 -13.52
CA VAL A 36 -22.25 -0.77 -13.09
C VAL A 36 -21.48 -0.58 -11.79
N GLN A 37 -21.38 -1.63 -10.98
CA GLN A 37 -20.62 -1.61 -9.74
C GLN A 37 -19.18 -2.06 -9.98
N GLN A 38 -18.21 -1.28 -9.50
CA GLN A 38 -16.79 -1.59 -9.57
C GLN A 38 -16.49 -2.95 -8.90
N SER A 39 -15.46 -3.65 -9.39
CA SER A 39 -14.97 -4.86 -8.73
C SER A 39 -14.45 -4.50 -7.33
N ILE A 40 -14.37 -5.50 -6.46
CA ILE A 40 -13.82 -5.31 -5.12
C ILE A 40 -12.36 -4.85 -5.24
N GLU A 41 -11.59 -5.47 -6.13
CA GLU A 41 -10.20 -5.09 -6.44
C GLU A 41 -10.07 -3.63 -6.88
N GLN A 42 -10.90 -3.19 -7.83
CA GLN A 42 -10.86 -1.81 -8.30
C GLN A 42 -11.25 -0.82 -7.19
N ARG A 43 -12.22 -1.20 -6.35
CA ARG A 43 -12.60 -0.39 -5.19
C ARG A 43 -11.45 -0.26 -4.20
N GLU A 44 -10.70 -1.33 -3.94
CA GLU A 44 -9.54 -1.27 -3.04
C GLU A 44 -8.40 -0.46 -3.64
N ILE A 45 -8.13 -0.58 -4.94
CA ILE A 45 -7.17 0.27 -5.66
C ILE A 45 -7.56 1.74 -5.55
N ASN A 46 -8.83 2.07 -5.80
CA ASN A 46 -9.32 3.45 -5.74
C ASN A 46 -9.29 4.07 -4.33
N LYS A 47 -9.20 3.26 -3.27
CA LYS A 47 -9.01 3.75 -1.90
C LYS A 47 -7.56 4.04 -1.55
N GLN A 48 -6.60 3.53 -2.34
CA GLN A 48 -5.19 3.75 -2.09
C GLN A 48 -4.81 5.17 -2.48
N LYS A 49 -3.81 5.70 -1.77
CA LYS A 49 -3.26 7.04 -2.04
C LYS A 49 -2.34 7.04 -3.25
N LEU A 50 -1.63 5.93 -3.48
CA LEU A 50 -0.79 5.74 -4.66
C LEU A 50 -1.44 4.74 -5.60
N HIS A 51 -1.28 4.98 -6.89
CA HIS A 51 -1.67 4.02 -7.92
C HIS A 51 -0.73 2.80 -7.87
N PRO A 52 -1.20 1.57 -8.17
CA PRO A 52 -0.37 0.37 -8.12
C PRO A 52 0.93 0.46 -8.94
N GLN A 53 0.88 1.17 -10.06
CA GLN A 53 2.07 1.44 -10.88
C GLN A 53 3.11 2.31 -10.14
N GLN A 54 2.64 3.34 -9.43
CA GLN A 54 3.50 4.20 -8.62
C GLN A 54 4.08 3.44 -7.43
N GLU A 55 3.27 2.61 -6.75
CA GLU A 55 3.77 1.74 -5.66
C GLU A 55 4.85 0.77 -6.16
N SER A 56 4.70 0.22 -7.37
CA SER A 56 5.71 -0.66 -7.98
C SER A 56 7.02 0.07 -8.22
N SER A 57 6.99 1.27 -8.82
CA SER A 57 8.19 2.08 -9.06
C SER A 57 8.88 2.49 -7.75
N LEU A 58 8.11 2.85 -6.72
CA LEU A 58 8.64 3.17 -5.41
C LEU A 58 9.32 1.95 -4.76
N THR A 59 8.72 0.77 -4.88
CA THR A 59 9.29 -0.48 -4.36
C THR A 59 10.62 -0.82 -5.02
N GLU A 60 10.70 -0.67 -6.35
CA GLU A 60 11.94 -0.86 -7.10
C GLU A 60 13.03 0.12 -6.66
N TYR A 61 12.68 1.40 -6.49
CA TYR A 61 13.59 2.42 -6.00
C TYR A 61 14.13 2.11 -4.59
N ILE A 62 13.26 1.72 -3.66
CA ILE A 62 13.66 1.31 -2.30
C ILE A 62 14.62 0.12 -2.33
N ASN A 63 14.37 -0.84 -3.21
CA ASN A 63 15.24 -2.00 -3.39
C ASN A 63 16.62 -1.61 -3.91
N GLU A 64 16.69 -0.72 -4.91
CA GLU A 64 17.95 -0.19 -5.42
C GLU A 64 18.76 0.54 -4.34
N LEU A 65 18.10 1.37 -3.52
CA LEU A 65 18.74 2.02 -2.36
C LEU A 65 19.27 1.00 -1.35
N THR A 66 18.48 -0.03 -1.06
CA THR A 66 18.87 -1.10 -0.15
C THR A 66 20.09 -1.87 -0.68
N LYS A 67 20.15 -2.17 -1.97
CA LYS A 67 21.31 -2.81 -2.61
C LYS A 67 22.59 -1.97 -2.52
N ARG A 68 22.45 -0.64 -2.50
CA ARG A 68 23.57 0.30 -2.32
C ARG A 68 24.02 0.44 -0.86
N GLY A 69 23.37 -0.27 0.06
CA GLY A 69 23.69 -0.22 1.49
C GLY A 69 23.03 0.95 2.24
N ILE A 70 22.04 1.62 1.63
CA ILE A 70 21.33 2.76 2.23
C ILE A 70 19.83 2.44 2.26
N PRO A 71 19.37 1.52 3.13
CA PRO A 71 17.95 1.21 3.23
C PRO A 71 17.18 2.46 3.73
N PRO A 72 16.14 2.92 3.01
CA PRO A 72 15.46 4.19 3.33
C PRO A 72 14.50 4.06 4.52
N THR A 73 14.76 4.79 5.62
CA THR A 73 13.94 4.73 6.84
C THR A 73 12.44 4.91 6.58
N ARG A 74 11.60 4.44 7.51
CA ARG A 74 10.13 4.60 7.46
C ARG A 74 9.69 6.04 7.16
N GLU A 75 10.36 7.04 7.73
CA GLU A 75 10.10 8.46 7.46
C GLU A 75 10.46 8.87 6.03
N MET A 76 11.60 8.41 5.50
CA MET A 76 11.99 8.68 4.11
C MET A 76 10.99 8.04 3.14
N THR A 77 10.57 6.81 3.41
CA THR A 77 9.54 6.11 2.62
C THR A 77 8.21 6.88 2.63
N ARG A 78 7.82 7.47 3.77
CA ARG A 78 6.66 8.38 3.85
C ARG A 78 6.86 9.59 2.95
N ARG A 79 7.99 10.29 3.06
CA ARG A 79 8.31 11.48 2.24
C ARG A 79 8.27 11.18 0.75
N PHE A 80 8.82 10.04 0.30
CA PHE A 80 8.72 9.62 -1.10
C PHE A 80 7.27 9.40 -1.53
N GLY A 81 6.46 8.76 -0.68
CA GLY A 81 5.03 8.60 -0.92
C GLY A 81 4.30 9.94 -1.04
N GLU A 82 4.61 10.89 -0.17
CA GLU A 82 4.03 12.25 -0.17
C GLU A 82 4.42 13.02 -1.44
N GLU A 83 5.67 12.91 -1.86
CA GLU A 83 6.17 13.53 -3.09
C GLU A 83 5.46 13.00 -4.33
N ILE A 84 5.26 11.67 -4.40
CA ILE A 84 4.56 11.01 -5.51
C ILE A 84 3.05 11.31 -5.51
N ALA A 85 2.44 11.40 -4.32
CA ALA A 85 1.01 11.62 -4.17
C ALA A 85 0.61 13.10 -4.21
N HIS A 86 1.58 14.01 -4.06
CA HIS A 86 1.37 15.46 -3.86
C HIS A 86 0.36 15.77 -2.73
N GLU A 87 0.31 14.91 -1.71
CA GLU A 87 -0.59 15.02 -0.56
C GLU A 87 0.12 14.50 0.69
N HIS A 88 -0.23 15.05 1.86
CA HIS A 88 0.25 14.55 3.13
C HIS A 88 -0.25 13.13 3.41
N ILE A 89 0.65 12.24 3.83
CA ILE A 89 0.37 10.83 4.08
C ILE A 89 0.59 10.53 5.56
N GLY A 90 -0.44 9.99 6.24
CA GLY A 90 -0.31 9.63 7.65
C GLY A 90 0.61 8.43 7.91
N ASP A 91 1.17 8.34 9.11
CA ASP A 91 2.16 7.32 9.51
C ASP A 91 1.71 5.87 9.31
N GLY A 92 0.41 5.62 9.42
CA GLY A 92 -0.18 4.30 9.19
C GLY A 92 -0.04 3.82 7.74
N TRP A 93 0.21 4.71 6.77
CA TRP A 93 0.37 4.34 5.37
C TRP A 93 1.63 3.51 5.14
N VAL A 94 2.76 3.88 5.76
CA VAL A 94 4.05 3.15 5.58
C VAL A 94 3.90 1.71 6.04
N THR A 95 3.25 1.47 7.18
CA THR A 95 2.96 0.12 7.67
C THR A 95 2.12 -0.67 6.68
N ARG A 96 1.08 -0.04 6.09
CA ARG A 96 0.23 -0.68 5.10
C ARG A 96 0.98 -0.94 3.79
N PHE A 97 1.82 0.00 3.34
CA PHE A 97 2.67 -0.12 2.16
C PHE A 97 3.62 -1.31 2.29
N ILE A 98 4.33 -1.42 3.41
CA ILE A 98 5.21 -2.56 3.70
C ILE A 98 4.40 -3.86 3.70
N SER A 99 3.24 -3.90 4.38
CA SER A 99 2.42 -5.13 4.42
C SER A 99 1.92 -5.58 3.05
N ARG A 100 1.70 -4.65 2.11
CA ARG A 100 1.28 -4.96 0.73
C ARG A 100 2.44 -5.47 -0.11
N ASN A 101 3.63 -4.88 0.07
CA ASN A 101 4.81 -5.09 -0.76
C ASN A 101 5.87 -5.99 -0.10
N ASP A 102 5.51 -6.70 0.97
CA ASP A 102 6.42 -7.52 1.78
C ASP A 102 7.22 -8.53 0.95
N HIS A 103 6.60 -9.12 -0.08
CA HIS A 103 7.25 -10.10 -0.95
C HIS A 103 8.20 -9.48 -1.98
N HIS A 104 8.07 -8.17 -2.21
CA HIS A 104 8.83 -7.44 -3.22
C HIS A 104 9.97 -6.61 -2.63
N LEU A 105 9.94 -6.33 -1.32
CA LEU A 105 10.98 -5.57 -0.64
C LEU A 105 12.13 -6.48 -0.20
N ILE A 106 13.35 -6.15 -0.65
CA ILE A 106 14.59 -6.81 -0.22
C ILE A 106 14.90 -6.43 1.24
N SER A 107 14.60 -5.18 1.61
CA SER A 107 14.71 -4.69 2.98
C SER A 107 13.60 -5.29 3.84
N ARG A 108 13.96 -6.29 4.65
CA ARG A 108 13.11 -6.73 5.76
C ARG A 108 13.13 -5.67 6.85
N TRP A 109 12.18 -4.74 6.80
CA TRP A 109 11.93 -3.73 7.83
C TRP A 109 11.55 -4.39 9.17
N THR A 110 12.55 -4.80 9.92
CA THR A 110 12.39 -5.32 11.28
C THR A 110 12.80 -4.23 12.27
N LYS A 111 12.09 -4.14 13.41
CA LYS A 111 12.39 -3.17 14.47
C LYS A 111 13.87 -3.16 14.87
N GLY A 112 14.57 -4.28 14.74
CA GLY A 112 16.00 -4.39 15.01
C GLY A 112 16.87 -3.57 14.06
N ILE A 113 16.57 -3.54 12.76
CA ILE A 113 17.34 -2.74 11.78
C ILE A 113 17.16 -1.25 12.07
N ASP A 114 15.92 -0.79 12.28
CA ASP A 114 15.64 0.61 12.61
C ASP A 114 16.36 1.04 13.91
N ALA A 115 16.36 0.17 14.93
CA ALA A 115 17.05 0.45 16.19
C ALA A 115 18.59 0.49 16.04
N VAL A 116 19.15 -0.39 15.20
CA VAL A 116 20.59 -0.41 14.90
C VAL A 116 20.99 0.86 14.13
N CYS A 117 20.20 1.27 13.14
CA CYS A 117 20.41 2.53 12.42
C CYS A 117 20.35 3.73 13.39
N HIS A 118 19.31 3.83 14.22
CA HIS A 118 19.20 4.90 15.22
C HIS A 118 20.39 4.93 16.20
N HIS A 119 20.94 3.78 16.57
CA HIS A 119 22.12 3.72 17.43
C HIS A 119 23.42 4.09 16.70
N ALA A 120 23.52 3.79 15.40
CA ALA A 120 24.64 4.20 14.57
C ALA A 120 24.65 5.72 14.37
N ASP A 121 23.49 6.30 14.06
CA ASP A 121 23.27 7.73 13.79
C ASP A 121 23.02 8.54 15.08
N SER A 122 23.74 8.24 16.16
CA SER A 122 23.54 8.94 17.44
C SER A 122 24.20 10.31 17.43
N GLU A 123 23.43 11.35 17.73
CA GLU A 123 23.87 12.75 17.85
C GLU A 123 25.15 12.90 18.70
N ALA A 124 25.19 12.28 19.88
CA ALA A 124 26.35 12.32 20.77
C ALA A 124 27.67 11.82 20.14
N LYS A 125 27.62 10.89 19.16
CA LYS A 125 28.82 10.45 18.43
C LYS A 125 29.29 11.48 17.42
N TYR A 126 28.36 12.19 16.79
CA TYR A 126 28.67 13.28 15.87
C TYR A 126 29.23 14.47 16.63
N ASP A 127 28.62 14.86 17.75
CA ASP A 127 29.11 15.96 18.60
C ASP A 127 30.56 15.71 19.03
N LEU A 128 30.84 14.51 19.58
CA LEU A 128 32.20 14.12 19.96
C LEU A 128 33.19 14.18 18.80
N TYR A 129 32.78 13.76 17.59
CA TYR A 129 33.63 13.81 16.40
C TYR A 129 33.93 15.25 15.97
N PHE A 130 32.92 16.13 15.99
CA PHE A 130 33.09 17.53 15.62
C PHE A 130 33.90 18.30 16.67
N ASP A 131 33.71 18.04 17.96
CA ASP A 131 34.52 18.61 19.04
C ASP A 131 36.00 18.25 18.86
N LEU A 132 36.30 16.98 18.55
CA LEU A 132 37.68 16.50 18.27
C LEU A 132 38.35 17.19 17.07
N ILE A 133 37.56 17.60 16.07
CA ILE A 133 38.07 18.28 14.88
C ILE A 133 38.21 19.79 15.11
N HIS A 134 37.35 20.37 15.94
CA HIS A 134 37.34 21.81 16.25
C HIS A 134 38.22 22.20 17.45
N GLU A 135 38.71 21.24 18.24
CA GLU A 135 39.71 21.47 19.30
C GLU A 135 41.15 21.68 18.79
N LYS A 136 41.34 21.85 17.48
CA LYS A 136 42.66 22.06 16.85
C LYS A 136 42.83 23.49 16.33
#